data_AF-A0A2D4KXL2-F1
#
_entry.id   AF-A0A2D4KXL2-F1
#
_cell.length_a   1.000
_cell.length_b   1.000
_cell.length_c   1.000
_cell.angle_alpha   90.00
_cell.angle_beta   90.00
_cell.angle_gamma   90.00
#
_symmetry.space_group_name_H-M   'P 1'
#
loop_
_entity.id
_entity.type
_entity.pdbx_description
1 polymer ?
#
loop_
_entity_poly.entity_id
_entity_poly.type
_entity_poly.pdbx_seq_one_letter_code
_entity_poly.pdbx_strand_id
1 'polypeptide(L)'
;VKQNLKCRDLLDEARNYHLHLSSHTVPDFEYSVRTTPRKHTAGVLFCVGGRGGSGEPFRSIECYSINKNCWFFGPEMNSRRRHVGVISVGGKVYAVGGHDGNEHLGSMEVFDTLTNKWMMKASM
;
A
#
# COMPACT_ATOMS: atom_id res chain seq x y z
N VAL A 1 26.30 -3.76 -28.79
CA VAL A 1 26.08 -2.54 -27.95
C VAL A 1 26.70 -1.29 -28.60
N LYS A 2 28.03 -1.22 -28.80
CA LYS A 2 28.71 -0.02 -29.34
C LYS A 2 28.16 0.53 -30.67
N GLN A 3 27.60 -0.33 -31.52
CA GLN A 3 27.05 0.05 -32.84
C GLN A 3 25.53 0.29 -32.83
N ASN A 4 24.85 0.05 -31.70
CA ASN A 4 23.39 0.21 -31.62
C ASN A 4 23.07 1.49 -30.85
N LEU A 5 22.55 2.49 -31.57
CA LEU A 5 22.19 3.79 -31.02
C LEU A 5 21.19 3.65 -29.85
N LYS A 6 20.17 2.80 -29.98
CA LYS A 6 19.18 2.56 -28.90
C LYS A 6 19.84 2.03 -27.63
N CYS A 7 20.79 1.11 -27.77
CA CYS A 7 21.51 0.57 -26.61
C CYS A 7 22.41 1.63 -25.96
N ARG A 8 23.03 2.51 -26.76
CA ARG A 8 23.85 3.61 -26.25
C ARG A 8 22.99 4.59 -25.45
N ASP A 9 21.83 4.97 -26.00
CA ASP A 9 20.92 5.92 -25.34
C ASP A 9 20.44 5.38 -23.98
N LEU A 10 20.15 4.08 -23.87
CA LEU A 10 19.80 3.43 -22.59
C LEU A 10 20.97 3.46 -21.58
N LEU A 11 22.21 3.29 -22.04
CA LEU A 11 23.39 3.36 -21.18
C LEU A 11 23.69 4.78 -20.72
N ASP A 12 23.54 5.77 -21.61
CA ASP A 12 23.70 7.18 -21.26
C ASP A 12 22.63 7.63 -20.26
N GLU A 13 21.38 7.20 -20.44
CA GLU A 13 20.29 7.45 -19.49
C GLU A 13 20.60 6.85 -18.10
N ALA A 14 21.03 5.59 -18.05
CA ALA A 14 21.39 4.93 -16.79
C ALA A 14 22.58 5.62 -16.11
N ARG A 15 23.61 6.01 -16.87
CA ARG A 15 24.78 6.73 -16.35
C ARG A 15 24.36 8.08 -15.76
N ASN A 16 23.58 8.86 -16.49
CA ASN A 16 23.16 10.20 -16.07
C ASN A 16 22.30 10.13 -14.79
N TYR A 17 21.43 9.12 -14.65
CA TYR A 17 20.68 8.89 -13.43
C TYR A 17 21.57 8.63 -12.21
N HIS A 18 22.59 7.77 -12.32
CA HIS A 18 23.51 7.48 -11.21
C HIS A 18 24.40 8.68 -10.85
N LEU A 19 24.82 9.47 -11.84
CA LEU A 19 25.53 10.73 -11.61
C LEU A 19 24.65 11.74 -10.86
N HIS A 20 23.39 11.89 -11.26
CA HIS A 20 22.43 12.74 -10.56
C HIS A 20 22.23 12.31 -9.09
N LEU A 21 22.11 11.00 -8.81
CA LEU A 21 21.97 10.46 -7.45
C LEU A 21 23.22 10.66 -6.57
N SER A 22 24.40 10.77 -7.16
CA SER A 22 25.68 10.93 -6.45
C SER A 22 26.04 12.40 -6.18
N SER A 23 25.06 13.30 -6.24
CA SER A 23 25.23 14.75 -6.08
C SER A 23 26.10 15.42 -7.15
N HIS A 24 26.38 14.73 -8.27
CA HIS A 24 26.95 15.37 -9.45
C HIS A 24 25.83 16.00 -10.27
N THR A 25 25.93 17.30 -10.50
CA THR A 25 24.97 18.02 -11.35
C THR A 25 25.10 17.55 -12.79
N VAL A 26 24.03 16.94 -13.30
CA VAL A 26 23.85 16.67 -14.73
C VAL A 26 22.90 17.75 -15.25
N PRO A 27 23.39 18.71 -16.07
CA PRO A 27 22.54 19.71 -16.69
C PRO A 27 21.42 19.03 -17.50
N ASP A 28 20.20 19.57 -17.39
CA ASP A 28 19.03 19.10 -18.15
C ASP A 28 18.66 17.63 -17.93
N PHE A 29 18.98 17.05 -16.77
CA PHE A 29 18.54 15.70 -16.43
C PHE A 29 17.02 15.65 -16.20
N GLU A 30 16.33 14.88 -17.03
CA GLU A 30 14.91 14.56 -16.86
C GLU A 30 14.69 13.09 -16.48
N TYR A 31 13.74 12.86 -15.58
CA TYR A 31 13.31 11.52 -15.21
C TYR A 31 12.47 10.89 -16.34
N SER A 32 12.88 9.70 -16.78
CA SER A 32 12.12 8.86 -17.70
C SER A 32 11.22 7.90 -16.93
N VAL A 33 10.34 7.15 -17.62
CA VAL A 33 9.57 6.06 -17.01
C VAL A 33 10.47 4.99 -16.36
N ARG A 34 11.71 4.81 -16.82
CA ARG A 34 12.65 3.81 -16.29
C ARG A 34 13.49 4.33 -15.12
N THR A 35 13.81 5.63 -15.10
CA THR A 35 14.60 6.27 -14.04
C THR A 35 13.75 6.91 -12.95
N THR A 36 12.47 7.15 -13.23
CA THR A 36 11.49 7.43 -12.17
C THR A 36 11.45 6.20 -11.28
N PRO A 37 11.77 6.31 -9.98
CA PRO A 37 11.53 5.22 -9.06
C PRO A 37 10.08 4.80 -9.23
N ARG A 38 9.85 3.54 -9.68
CA ARG A 38 8.52 2.94 -9.61
C ARG A 38 8.02 3.26 -8.22
N LYS A 39 6.90 3.99 -8.08
CA LYS A 39 6.39 4.47 -6.79
C LYS A 39 6.61 3.35 -5.78
N HIS A 40 7.71 3.47 -5.04
CA HIS A 40 7.90 2.64 -3.88
C HIS A 40 6.98 3.37 -2.95
N THR A 41 5.73 2.94 -2.89
CA THR A 41 4.98 3.15 -1.67
C THR A 41 5.83 2.46 -0.62
N ALA A 42 6.78 3.20 -0.03
CA ALA A 42 7.14 3.04 1.37
C ALA A 42 5.85 3.38 2.13
N GLY A 43 4.88 2.48 1.96
CA GLY A 43 3.52 2.61 2.40
C GLY A 43 3.42 1.99 3.77
N VAL A 44 2.28 2.21 4.37
CA VAL A 44 1.90 1.51 5.58
C VAL A 44 1.37 0.13 5.14
N LEU A 45 1.89 -0.93 5.75
CA LEU A 45 1.28 -2.26 5.62
C LEU A 45 0.13 -2.35 6.60
N PHE A 46 -1.04 -2.74 6.12
CA PHE A 46 -2.26 -2.83 6.90
C PHE A 46 -2.62 -4.30 7.14
N CYS A 47 -2.69 -4.70 8.39
CA CYS A 47 -3.26 -5.96 8.85
C CYS A 47 -4.66 -5.68 9.38
N VAL A 48 -5.70 -6.20 8.72
CA VAL A 48 -7.10 -5.83 8.97
C VAL A 48 -7.88 -7.05 9.46
N GLY A 49 -8.46 -6.96 10.66
CA GLY A 49 -9.29 -8.01 11.24
C GLY A 49 -8.51 -9.29 11.57
N GLY A 50 -9.09 -10.44 11.26
CA GLY A 50 -8.51 -11.75 11.56
C GLY A 50 -9.17 -12.40 12.78
N ARG A 51 -8.48 -13.39 13.35
CA ARG A 51 -9.00 -14.26 14.42
C ARG A 51 -7.97 -14.42 15.52
N GLY A 52 -8.37 -14.15 16.76
CA GLY A 52 -7.53 -14.41 17.94
C GLY A 52 -7.36 -15.89 18.25
N GLY A 53 -6.49 -16.21 19.22
CA GLY A 53 -6.27 -17.58 19.68
C GLY A 53 -7.54 -18.27 20.19
N SER A 54 -8.49 -17.49 20.75
CA SER A 54 -9.79 -17.96 21.21
C SER A 54 -10.82 -18.22 20.10
N GLY A 55 -10.54 -17.80 18.86
CA GLY A 55 -11.49 -17.92 17.76
C GLY A 55 -12.35 -16.69 17.48
N GLU A 56 -12.28 -15.69 18.36
CA GLU A 56 -13.02 -14.44 18.23
C GLU A 56 -12.49 -13.58 17.08
N PRO A 57 -13.37 -13.04 16.21
CA PRO A 57 -12.97 -12.14 15.14
C PRO A 57 -12.62 -10.75 15.65
N PHE A 58 -11.63 -10.11 15.02
CA PHE A 58 -11.16 -8.78 15.42
C PHE A 58 -11.79 -7.65 14.61
N ARG A 59 -11.93 -6.47 15.26
CA ARG A 59 -12.15 -5.17 14.59
C ARG A 59 -10.86 -4.42 14.32
N SER A 60 -9.77 -4.84 14.96
CA SER A 60 -8.52 -4.10 14.96
C SER A 60 -7.92 -4.02 13.56
N ILE A 61 -7.22 -2.92 13.35
CA ILE A 61 -6.26 -2.76 12.26
C ILE A 61 -4.90 -2.45 12.87
N GLU A 62 -3.90 -3.22 12.47
CA GLU A 62 -2.51 -3.01 12.83
C GLU A 62 -1.75 -2.54 11.60
N CYS A 63 -0.98 -1.48 11.78
CA CYS A 63 -0.32 -0.76 10.72
C CYS A 63 1.19 -0.83 10.94
N TYR A 64 1.95 -1.28 9.96
CA TYR A 64 3.41 -1.26 10.02
C TYR A 64 3.95 -0.09 9.19
N SER A 65 4.66 0.83 9.87
CA SER A 65 5.39 1.91 9.21
C SER A 65 6.80 1.44 8.89
N ILE A 66 7.10 1.29 7.60
CA ILE A 66 8.46 0.96 7.13
C ILE A 66 9.46 2.04 7.56
N ASN A 67 9.06 3.32 7.50
CA ASN A 67 9.94 4.45 7.84
C ASN A 67 10.33 4.46 9.32
N LYS A 68 9.41 4.06 10.20
CA LYS A 68 9.66 4.02 11.65
C LYS A 68 10.07 2.63 12.15
N ASN A 69 10.05 1.63 11.26
CA ASN A 69 10.27 0.22 11.57
C ASN A 69 9.46 -0.24 12.80
N CYS A 70 8.18 0.13 12.86
CA CYS A 70 7.33 -0.21 14.01
C CYS A 70 5.86 -0.43 13.62
N TRP A 71 5.21 -1.25 14.43
CA TRP A 71 3.75 -1.44 14.39
C TRP A 71 3.05 -0.40 15.24
N PHE A 72 1.87 0.01 14.81
CA PHE A 72 0.97 0.88 15.55
C PHE A 72 -0.48 0.50 15.24
N PHE A 73 -1.38 0.78 16.17
CA PHE A 73 -2.82 0.56 15.95
C PHE A 73 -3.41 1.70 15.11
N GLY A 74 -4.25 1.33 14.15
CA GLY A 74 -5.14 2.27 13.48
C GLY A 74 -6.54 2.27 14.11
N PRO A 75 -7.47 3.05 13.58
CA PRO A 75 -8.85 3.08 14.04
C PRO A 75 -9.54 1.74 13.73
N GLU A 76 -10.33 1.24 14.67
CA GLU A 76 -11.04 -0.03 14.51
C GLU A 76 -12.14 0.03 13.44
N MET A 77 -12.37 -1.10 12.77
CA MET A 77 -13.53 -1.33 11.92
C MET A 77 -14.84 -1.22 12.72
N ASN A 78 -15.93 -0.99 12.01
CA ASN A 78 -17.28 -0.99 12.59
C ASN A 78 -17.71 -2.41 12.97
N SER A 79 -17.40 -3.38 12.10
CA SER A 79 -17.72 -4.80 12.30
C SER A 79 -16.47 -5.61 12.62
N ARG A 80 -16.62 -6.67 13.41
CA ARG A 80 -15.57 -7.69 13.57
C ARG A 80 -15.53 -8.52 12.30
N ARG A 81 -14.34 -8.86 11.80
CA ARG A 81 -14.22 -9.64 10.56
C ARG A 81 -13.05 -10.61 10.63
N ARG A 82 -13.32 -11.92 10.55
CA ARG A 82 -12.34 -12.97 10.20
C ARG A 82 -12.58 -13.45 8.77
N HIS A 83 -11.55 -14.02 8.14
CA HIS A 83 -11.61 -14.45 6.73
C HIS A 83 -12.04 -13.31 5.78
N VAL A 84 -11.65 -12.08 6.12
CA VAL A 84 -12.04 -10.86 5.41
C VAL A 84 -11.21 -10.69 4.12
N GLY A 85 -11.85 -10.25 3.04
CA GLY A 85 -11.15 -9.79 1.84
C GLY A 85 -10.71 -8.34 2.00
N VAL A 86 -9.43 -8.05 1.77
CA VAL A 86 -8.85 -6.71 1.94
C VAL A 86 -8.23 -6.22 0.63
N ILE A 87 -8.61 -5.01 0.22
CA ILE A 87 -8.20 -4.43 -1.07
C ILE A 87 -7.80 -2.96 -0.90
N SER A 88 -6.72 -2.53 -1.54
CA SER A 88 -6.31 -1.11 -1.60
C SER A 88 -6.63 -0.53 -2.97
N VAL A 89 -7.53 0.45 -3.03
CA VAL A 89 -7.95 1.12 -4.27
C VAL A 89 -8.17 2.61 -4.01
N GLY A 90 -7.62 3.47 -4.89
CA GLY A 90 -7.86 4.91 -4.81
C GLY A 90 -7.38 5.57 -3.51
N GLY A 91 -6.32 5.05 -2.89
CA GLY A 91 -5.80 5.56 -1.61
C GLY A 91 -6.62 5.18 -0.37
N LYS A 92 -7.58 4.25 -0.51
CA LYS A 92 -8.42 3.75 0.57
C LYS A 92 -8.26 2.23 0.71
N VAL A 93 -8.54 1.72 1.91
CA VAL A 93 -8.52 0.28 2.21
C VAL A 93 -9.95 -0.21 2.39
N TYR A 94 -10.33 -1.25 1.67
CA TYR A 94 -11.67 -1.85 1.71
C TYR A 94 -11.61 -3.18 2.43
N ALA A 95 -12.51 -3.38 3.38
CA ALA A 95 -12.75 -4.66 4.03
C ALA A 95 -14.11 -5.20 3.56
N VAL A 96 -14.09 -6.31 2.83
CA VAL A 96 -15.25 -6.88 2.16
C VAL A 96 -15.58 -8.25 2.75
N GLY A 97 -16.84 -8.39 3.21
CA GLY A 97 -17.37 -9.62 3.77
C GLY A 97 -16.63 -10.11 5.01
N GLY A 98 -16.44 -11.43 5.09
CA GLY A 98 -15.86 -12.13 6.23
C GLY A 98 -16.92 -12.77 7.13
N HIS A 99 -16.55 -13.07 8.36
CA HIS A 99 -17.43 -13.62 9.39
C HIS A 99 -17.22 -12.86 10.69
N ASP A 100 -18.31 -12.43 11.35
CA ASP A 100 -18.23 -11.56 12.53
C ASP A 100 -18.16 -12.31 13.87
N GLY A 101 -18.42 -13.62 13.82
CA GLY A 101 -18.44 -14.53 14.97
C GLY A 101 -19.73 -15.32 15.01
N ASN A 102 -20.79 -14.78 14.42
CA ASN A 102 -22.12 -15.37 14.35
C ASN A 102 -22.51 -15.71 12.91
N GLU A 103 -22.26 -14.81 11.97
CA GLU A 103 -22.71 -14.95 10.59
C GLU A 103 -21.67 -14.50 9.55
N HIS A 104 -21.89 -14.92 8.30
CA HIS A 104 -21.15 -14.42 7.15
C HIS A 104 -21.66 -13.05 6.75
N LEU A 105 -20.74 -12.11 6.56
CA LEU A 105 -21.07 -10.74 6.23
C LEU A 105 -21.20 -10.56 4.71
N GLY A 106 -22.35 -10.04 4.27
CA GLY A 106 -22.52 -9.44 2.94
C GLY A 106 -22.06 -7.97 2.86
N SER A 107 -21.67 -7.39 4.00
CA SER A 107 -21.32 -5.96 4.11
C SER A 107 -19.87 -5.67 3.74
N MET A 108 -19.61 -4.44 3.29
CA MET A 108 -18.27 -3.87 3.17
C MET A 108 -18.13 -2.53 3.88
N GLU A 109 -16.92 -2.25 4.33
CA GLU A 109 -16.54 -0.96 4.89
C GLU A 109 -15.21 -0.48 4.32
N VAL A 110 -15.02 0.84 4.30
CA VAL A 110 -13.84 1.49 3.75
C VAL A 110 -13.15 2.35 4.80
N PHE A 111 -11.84 2.16 4.91
CA PHE A 111 -10.94 3.02 5.65
C PHE A 111 -10.41 4.12 4.74
N ASP A 112 -10.71 5.36 5.12
CA ASP A 112 -10.14 6.54 4.49
C ASP A 112 -8.89 7.00 5.24
N THR A 113 -7.74 6.84 4.61
CA THR A 113 -6.43 7.19 5.17
C THR A 113 -6.27 8.67 5.43
N LEU A 114 -7.02 9.54 4.73
CA LEU A 114 -6.97 10.99 4.91
C LEU A 114 -7.77 11.45 6.13
N THR A 115 -8.94 10.84 6.36
CA THR A 115 -9.80 11.20 7.49
C THR A 115 -9.56 10.32 8.72
N ASN A 116 -8.76 9.27 8.56
CA ASN A 116 -8.50 8.25 9.58
C ASN A 116 -9.79 7.65 10.16
N LYS A 117 -10.75 7.29 9.30
CA LYS A 117 -12.07 6.78 9.70
C LYS A 117 -12.53 5.63 8.83
N TRP A 118 -13.24 4.69 9.44
CA TRP A 118 -13.99 3.66 8.76
C TRP A 118 -15.42 4.12 8.48
N MET A 119 -15.93 3.79 7.30
CA MET A 119 -17.31 4.06 6.90
C MET A 119 -17.92 2.81 6.30
N MET A 120 -19.10 2.42 6.77
CA MET A 120 -19.91 1.40 6.11
C MET A 120 -20.28 1.88 4.70
N LYS A 121 -20.20 0.97 3.72
CA LYS A 121 -20.57 1.25 2.33
C LYS A 121 -21.68 0.31 1.90
N ALA A 122 -21.46 -0.52 0.89
CA ALA A 122 -22.48 -1.40 0.35
C ALA A 122 -22.66 -2.67 1.20
N SER A 123 -23.84 -3.26 1.12
CA SER A 123 -24.09 -4.66 1.46
C SER A 123 -24.60 -5.38 0.22
N MET A 124 -24.17 -6.62 0.03
CA MET A 124 -24.87 -7.58 -0.83
C MET A 124 -26.17 -8.03 -0.17
#